data_AF-A0AAW1RCI3-F1
#
_entry.id   AF-A0AAW1RCI3-F1
#
_cell.length_a   1.000
_cell.length_b   1.000
_cell.length_c   1.000
_cell.angle_alpha   90.00
_cell.angle_beta   90.00
_cell.angle_gamma   90.00
#
_symmetry.space_group_name_H-M   'P 1'
#
loop_
_entity.id
_entity.type
_entity.pdbx_description
1 polymer ?
#
loop_
_entity_poly.entity_id
_entity_poly.type
_entity_poly.pdbx_seq_one_letter_code
_entity_poly.pdbx_strand_id
1 'polypeptide(L)'
;MAKRAREATELPELLQVQQPKPTRSAVIRSEGNRVYKTVTGGLAPCVLEARVQKAVSLYEQAATFATSDDEKASALKNIACCWSKLLELNSSDQQALEASIRAAQAALKAKIYGTA
;
A
#
# COMPACT_ATOMS: atom_id res chain seq x y z
N MET A 1 -33.74 -47.89 -39.33
CA MET A 1 -32.29 -48.18 -39.50
C MET A 1 -31.84 -47.32 -40.68
N ALA A 2 -31.09 -46.22 -40.57
CA ALA A 2 -29.85 -46.03 -39.84
C ALA A 2 -29.70 -44.57 -39.34
N LYS A 3 -28.97 -44.44 -38.24
CA LYS A 3 -28.64 -43.21 -37.50
C LYS A 3 -27.77 -42.28 -38.37
N ARG A 4 -28.18 -41.02 -38.55
CA ARG A 4 -27.22 -39.94 -38.90
C ARG A 4 -26.51 -39.54 -37.62
N ALA A 5 -25.23 -39.89 -37.55
CA ALA A 5 -24.33 -39.52 -36.47
C ALA A 5 -24.23 -38.00 -36.40
N ARG A 6 -24.33 -37.46 -35.19
CA ARG A 6 -23.96 -36.08 -34.88
C ARG A 6 -22.45 -36.00 -35.05
N GLU A 7 -21.98 -35.25 -36.03
CA GLU A 7 -20.63 -34.69 -36.00
C GLU A 7 -20.62 -33.71 -34.82
N ALA A 8 -20.16 -34.21 -33.67
CA ALA A 8 -19.73 -33.35 -32.59
C ALA A 8 -18.52 -32.59 -33.13
N THR A 9 -18.73 -31.34 -33.53
CA THR A 9 -17.67 -30.38 -33.79
C THR A 9 -16.86 -30.25 -32.51
N GLU A 10 -15.78 -31.02 -32.39
CA GLU A 10 -14.74 -30.78 -31.40
C GLU A 10 -14.15 -29.41 -31.73
N LEU A 11 -14.59 -28.40 -30.99
CA LEU A 11 -13.96 -27.09 -30.99
C LEU A 11 -12.47 -27.29 -30.68
N PRO A 12 -11.55 -26.82 -31.54
CA PRO A 12 -10.14 -26.99 -31.30
C PRO A 12 -9.75 -26.34 -29.97
N GLU A 13 -8.98 -27.07 -29.18
CA GLU A 13 -8.38 -26.70 -27.88
C GLU A 13 -7.38 -25.52 -27.95
N LEU A 14 -7.47 -24.72 -29.02
CA LEU A 14 -6.57 -23.64 -29.38
C LEU A 14 -7.13 -22.30 -28.89
N LEU A 15 -7.00 -22.06 -27.58
CA LEU A 15 -6.82 -20.73 -26.96
C LEU A 15 -6.81 -20.85 -25.42
N GLN A 16 -6.07 -21.82 -24.88
CA GLN A 16 -5.54 -21.62 -23.53
C GLN A 16 -4.47 -20.53 -23.63
N VAL A 17 -4.89 -19.25 -23.56
CA VAL A 17 -3.99 -18.12 -23.39
C VAL A 17 -3.28 -18.35 -22.07
N GLN A 18 -2.10 -18.98 -22.14
CA GLN A 18 -1.26 -19.19 -20.98
C GLN A 18 -0.85 -17.79 -20.50
N GLN A 19 -1.51 -17.33 -19.43
CA GLN A 19 -1.22 -16.03 -18.85
C GLN A 19 0.28 -15.97 -18.57
N PRO A 20 0.99 -14.89 -19.00
CA PRO A 20 2.41 -14.78 -18.73
C PRO A 20 2.62 -14.87 -17.21
N LYS A 21 3.54 -15.74 -16.81
CA LYS A 21 3.91 -15.92 -15.41
C LYS A 21 4.24 -14.54 -14.82
N PRO A 22 3.70 -14.18 -13.65
CA PRO A 22 3.95 -12.86 -13.07
C PRO A 22 5.45 -12.67 -12.87
N THR A 23 5.95 -11.52 -13.29
CA THR A 23 7.35 -11.15 -13.12
C THR A 23 7.68 -11.03 -11.63
N ARG A 24 8.97 -11.11 -11.30
CA ARG A 24 9.44 -10.92 -9.93
C ARG A 24 9.03 -9.57 -9.37
N SER A 25 9.10 -8.51 -10.19
CA SER A 25 8.62 -7.16 -9.83
C SER A 25 7.13 -7.17 -9.48
N ALA A 26 6.29 -7.80 -10.30
CA ALA A 26 4.85 -7.89 -10.06
C ALA A 26 4.50 -8.63 -8.77
N VAL A 27 5.18 -9.73 -8.46
CA VAL A 27 4.96 -10.50 -7.22
C VAL A 27 5.32 -9.65 -5.99
N ILE A 28 6.49 -9.02 -6.00
CA ILE A 28 6.94 -8.19 -4.86
C ILE A 28 6.03 -6.96 -4.70
N ARG A 29 5.61 -6.31 -5.78
CA ARG A 29 4.67 -5.19 -5.73
C ARG A 29 3.31 -5.63 -5.19
N SER A 30 2.83 -6.83 -5.52
CA SER A 30 1.61 -7.38 -4.94
C SER A 30 1.73 -7.57 -3.43
N GLU A 31 2.89 -8.03 -2.95
CA GLU A 31 3.18 -8.12 -1.52
C GLU A 31 3.22 -6.74 -0.85
N GLY A 32 3.84 -5.75 -1.49
CA GLY A 32 3.81 -4.35 -1.06
C GLY A 32 2.38 -3.82 -0.95
N ASN A 33 1.53 -4.09 -1.95
CA ASN A 33 0.12 -3.70 -1.93
C ASN A 33 -0.63 -4.36 -0.76
N ARG A 34 -0.32 -5.63 -0.46
CA ARG A 34 -0.92 -6.36 0.66
C ARG A 34 -0.56 -5.70 1.99
N VAL A 35 0.71 -5.36 2.20
CA VAL A 35 1.16 -4.63 3.39
C VAL A 35 0.50 -3.25 3.46
N TYR A 36 0.51 -2.50 2.37
CA TYR A 36 -0.05 -1.14 2.33
C TYR A 36 -1.55 -1.11 2.64
N LYS A 37 -2.32 -2.12 2.21
CA LYS A 37 -3.75 -2.25 2.56
C LYS A 37 -4.01 -2.41 4.06
N THR A 38 -3.00 -2.82 4.84
CA THR A 38 -3.11 -2.90 6.31
C THR A 38 -2.86 -1.56 7.01
N VAL A 39 -2.54 -0.50 6.27
CA VAL A 39 -2.41 0.87 6.80
C VAL A 39 -3.82 1.48 6.91
N THR A 40 -4.57 1.03 7.90
CA THR A 40 -5.97 1.44 8.16
C THR A 40 -6.08 2.34 9.38
N GLY A 41 -7.16 3.13 9.47
CA GLY A 41 -7.45 3.93 10.66
C GLY A 41 -7.60 3.09 11.94
N GLY A 42 -7.28 3.68 13.10
CA GLY A 42 -7.37 3.04 14.42
C GLY A 42 -6.08 2.36 14.91
N LEU A 43 -5.01 2.40 14.13
CA LEU A 43 -3.68 1.96 14.56
C LEU A 43 -2.89 3.11 15.17
N ALA A 44 -2.00 2.79 16.11
CA ALA A 44 -1.04 3.76 16.64
C ALA A 44 -0.14 4.31 15.51
N PRO A 45 0.24 5.60 15.53
CA PRO A 45 1.06 6.22 14.48
C PRO A 45 2.35 5.45 14.16
N CYS A 46 3.07 4.96 15.19
CA CYS A 46 4.29 4.17 15.00
C CYS A 46 4.05 2.84 14.25
N VAL A 47 2.87 2.22 14.42
CA VAL A 47 2.50 1.00 13.70
C VAL A 47 2.14 1.32 12.26
N LEU A 48 1.48 2.45 12.02
CA LEU A 48 1.20 2.94 10.66
C LEU A 48 2.51 3.22 9.92
N GLU A 49 3.42 3.95 10.54
CA GLU A 49 4.74 4.28 9.98
C GLU A 49 5.53 3.02 9.62
N ALA A 50 5.66 2.07 10.54
CA ALA A 50 6.38 0.81 10.31
C ALA A 50 5.80 0.00 9.14
N ARG A 51 4.46 -0.04 9.00
CA ARG A 51 3.79 -0.72 7.88
C ARG A 51 4.03 -0.02 6.55
N VAL A 52 3.97 1.32 6.54
CA VAL A 52 4.26 2.11 5.33
C VAL A 52 5.72 1.95 4.92
N GLN A 53 6.68 2.02 5.85
CA GLN A 53 8.10 1.79 5.59
C GLN A 53 8.36 0.39 5.02
N LYS A 54 7.69 -0.65 5.55
CA LYS A 54 7.77 -2.00 4.99
C LYS A 54 7.23 -2.07 3.56
N ALA A 55 6.14 -1.36 3.26
CA ALA A 55 5.60 -1.29 1.90
C ALA A 55 6.59 -0.58 0.95
N VAL A 56 7.23 0.51 1.38
CA VAL A 56 8.30 1.20 0.61
C VAL A 56 9.42 0.24 0.24
N SER A 57 9.96 -0.49 1.22
CA SER A 57 11.05 -1.45 0.96
C SER A 57 10.68 -2.52 -0.08
N LEU A 58 9.43 -3.00 -0.06
CA LEU A 58 8.93 -3.93 -1.06
C LEU A 58 8.83 -3.28 -2.44
N TYR A 59 8.33 -2.04 -2.54
CA TYR A 59 8.25 -1.35 -3.82
C TYR A 59 9.63 -0.96 -4.38
N GLU A 60 10.60 -0.62 -3.53
CA GLU A 60 11.99 -0.40 -3.94
C GLU A 60 12.59 -1.69 -4.53
N GLN A 61 12.41 -2.83 -3.86
CA GLN A 61 12.80 -4.12 -4.40
C GLN A 61 12.10 -4.43 -5.72
N ALA A 62 10.80 -4.13 -5.84
CA ALA A 62 10.05 -4.30 -7.09
C ALA A 62 10.61 -3.42 -8.22
N ALA A 63 11.04 -2.20 -7.92
CA ALA A 63 11.69 -1.30 -8.88
C ALA A 63 13.06 -1.82 -9.31
N THR A 64 13.83 -2.44 -8.41
CA THR A 64 15.11 -3.08 -8.73
C THR A 64 14.94 -4.29 -9.66
N PHE A 65 13.88 -5.09 -9.47
CA PHE A 65 13.60 -6.27 -10.31
C PHE A 65 12.70 -5.98 -11.51
N ALA A 66 12.39 -4.71 -11.78
CA ALA A 66 11.60 -4.33 -12.95
C ALA A 66 12.35 -4.64 -14.25
N THR A 67 11.66 -5.26 -15.18
CA THR A 67 12.20 -5.65 -16.50
C THR A 67 11.74 -4.74 -17.62
N SER A 68 10.77 -3.85 -17.33
CA SER A 68 10.29 -2.82 -18.24
C SER A 68 10.13 -1.49 -17.52
N ASP A 69 10.12 -0.41 -18.30
CA ASP A 69 9.85 0.93 -17.78
C ASP A 69 8.45 1.04 -17.16
N ASP A 70 7.47 0.32 -17.70
CA ASP A 70 6.10 0.26 -17.14
C ASP A 70 6.09 -0.36 -15.74
N GLU A 71 6.82 -1.47 -15.53
CA GLU A 71 6.94 -2.09 -14.21
C GLU A 71 7.64 -1.16 -13.22
N LYS A 72 8.70 -0.50 -13.67
CA LYS A 72 9.46 0.45 -12.87
C LYS A 72 8.61 1.67 -12.49
N ALA A 73 7.86 2.24 -13.45
CA ALA A 73 6.94 3.34 -13.21
C ALA A 73 5.83 2.93 -12.23
N SER A 74 5.29 1.71 -12.37
CA SER A 74 4.28 1.18 -11.44
C SER A 74 4.82 1.07 -10.01
N ALA A 75 6.05 0.59 -9.83
CA ALA A 75 6.70 0.53 -8.53
C ALA A 75 6.98 1.92 -7.95
N LEU A 76 7.50 2.85 -8.76
CA LEU A 76 7.80 4.23 -8.35
C LEU A 76 6.55 5.01 -7.95
N LYS A 77 5.43 4.83 -8.65
CA LYS A 77 4.14 5.39 -8.26
C LYS A 77 3.75 4.94 -6.85
N ASN A 78 3.86 3.63 -6.58
CA ASN A 78 3.53 3.07 -5.28
C ASN A 78 4.46 3.59 -4.16
N ILE A 79 5.75 3.77 -4.47
CA ILE A 79 6.71 4.44 -3.58
C ILE A 79 6.19 5.85 -3.27
N ALA A 80 5.92 6.68 -4.29
CA ALA A 80 5.45 8.05 -4.08
C ALA A 80 4.19 8.14 -3.20
N CYS A 81 3.22 7.22 -3.37
CA CYS A 81 2.05 7.14 -2.49
C CYS A 81 2.41 6.84 -1.03
N CYS A 82 3.43 6.01 -0.78
CA CYS A 82 3.91 5.75 0.57
C CYS A 82 4.59 6.97 1.19
N TRP A 83 5.43 7.69 0.44
CA TRP A 83 6.07 8.92 0.92
C TRP A 83 5.05 9.99 1.27
N SER A 84 4.03 10.19 0.44
CA SER A 84 2.89 11.06 0.77
C SER A 84 2.24 10.63 2.09
N LYS A 85 2.06 9.33 2.30
CA LYS A 85 1.43 8.83 3.53
C LYS A 85 2.30 9.04 4.77
N LEU A 86 3.62 8.86 4.67
CA LEU A 86 4.55 9.15 5.76
C LEU A 86 4.53 10.63 6.14
N LEU A 87 4.47 11.52 5.15
CA LEU A 87 4.38 12.96 5.39
C LEU A 87 3.08 13.34 6.14
N GLU A 88 1.95 12.75 5.77
CA GLU A 88 0.68 12.93 6.49
C GLU A 88 0.77 12.48 7.96
N LEU A 89 1.39 11.31 8.22
CA LEU A 89 1.55 10.78 9.58
C LEU A 89 2.42 11.72 10.42
N ASN A 90 3.58 12.12 9.90
CA ASN A 90 4.50 13.01 10.62
C ASN A 90 3.87 14.38 10.93
N SER A 91 3.11 14.93 9.98
CA SER A 91 2.40 16.20 10.18
C SER A 91 1.32 16.08 11.26
N SER A 92 0.61 14.94 11.30
CA SER A 92 -0.42 14.66 12.30
C SER A 92 0.18 14.51 13.71
N ASP A 93 1.30 13.79 13.81
CA ASP A 93 2.02 13.59 15.08
C ASP A 93 2.53 14.91 15.65
N GLN A 94 3.08 15.78 14.80
CA GLN A 94 3.54 17.10 15.22
C GLN A 94 2.39 17.98 15.73
N GLN A 95 1.25 18.00 15.04
CA GLN A 95 0.07 18.74 15.49
C GLN A 95 -0.47 18.21 16.83
N ALA A 96 -0.50 16.89 17.03
CA ALA A 96 -0.95 16.26 18.27
C ALA A 96 -0.02 16.60 19.45
N LEU A 97 1.29 16.61 19.21
CA LEU A 97 2.28 17.03 20.20
C LEU A 97 2.10 18.50 20.60
N GLU A 98 1.97 19.40 19.62
CA GLU A 98 1.76 20.83 19.86
C GLU A 98 0.44 21.11 20.61
N ALA A 99 -0.63 20.38 20.30
CA ALA A 99 -1.89 20.48 21.03
C ALA A 99 -1.74 20.04 22.49
N SER A 100 -1.01 18.95 22.73
CA SER A 100 -0.75 18.43 24.07
C SER A 100 0.09 19.41 24.91
N ILE A 101 1.12 20.02 24.31
CA ILE A 101 1.93 21.06 24.96
C ILE A 101 1.05 22.27 25.33
N ARG A 102 0.23 22.76 24.40
CA ARG A 102 -0.69 23.88 24.67
C ARG A 102 -1.66 23.57 25.80
N ALA A 103 -2.23 22.36 25.82
CA ALA A 103 -3.13 21.94 26.88
C ALA A 103 -2.42 21.89 28.25
N ALA A 104 -1.19 21.35 28.31
CA ALA A 104 -0.40 21.32 29.52
C ALA A 104 -0.05 22.72 30.03
N GLN A 105 0.34 23.64 29.13
CA GLN A 105 0.62 25.04 29.45
C GLN A 105 -0.62 25.77 29.99
N ALA A 106 -1.80 25.56 29.37
CA ALA A 106 -3.05 26.13 29.84
C ALA A 106 -3.42 25.62 31.25
N ALA A 107 -3.26 24.32 31.49
CA ALA A 107 -3.50 23.72 32.80
C ALA A 107 -2.54 24.25 33.87
N LEU A 108 -1.26 24.44 33.54
CA LEU A 108 -0.28 25.04 34.45
C LEU A 108 -0.63 26.50 34.77
N LYS A 109 -1.01 27.29 33.75
CA LYS A 109 -1.43 28.68 33.93
C LYS A 109 -2.65 28.79 34.84
N ALA A 110 -3.66 27.95 34.64
CA ALA A 110 -4.84 27.91 35.49
C ALA A 110 -4.50 27.57 36.95
N LYS A 111 -3.54 26.66 37.18
CA LYS A 111 -3.07 26.32 38.54
C LYS A 111 -2.30 27.45 39.22
N ILE A 112 -1.46 28.18 38.48
CA ILE A 112 -0.61 29.23 39.05
C ILE A 112 -1.41 30.51 39.33
N TYR A 113 -2.26 30.91 38.38
CA TYR A 113 -2.92 32.22 38.43
C TYR A 113 -4.38 32.16 38.91
N GLY A 114 -4.90 30.96 39.18
CA GLY A 114 -6.31 30.76 39.48
C GLY A 114 -7.18 30.89 38.23
N THR A 115 -8.29 30.15 38.19
CA THR A 115 -9.35 30.40 37.20
C THR A 115 -10.02 31.71 37.55
N ALA A 116 -9.90 32.72 36.68
CA ALA A 116 -10.75 33.92 36.76
C ALA A 116 -12.22 33.53 36.57
#